data_AF-A0A378F740-F1
#
_entry.id   AF-A0A378F740-F1
#
_cell.length_a   1.000
_cell.length_b   1.000
_cell.length_c   1.000
_cell.angle_alpha   90.00
_cell.angle_beta   90.00
_cell.angle_gamma   90.00
#
_symmetry.space_group_name_H-M   'P 1'
#
loop_
_entity.id
_entity.type
_entity.pdbx_description
1 polymer ?
#
loop_
_entity_poly.entity_id
_entity_poly.type
_entity_poly.pdbx_seq_one_letter_code
_entity_poly.pdbx_strand_id
1 'polypeptide(L)'
;MLKIAALLNVDPQPVDGEAQEAEPARMLAVIDEPNCIGCTKCIQACPVDAIVGATRAMHTVMSDLCTGCNLCVAPCPTQCISLVPVATTRRPGNGICIRSRCEIFLWNNMFKLFSAFRKDKVWDFNGGIHPPEMKTQSNGTPLRQVSLPQRFVIPLKQHIGAEGELCVKVGDRVLRGQPLTRGWGRMLPVHAPTSGTIAAIAPHTTAHPSALAEMSVIIDADGEDRWIERDGWSDYQTRTREALIERITSLALLASAAQASPPAVNCAVAEIKLKR
;
A
#
# COMPACT_ATOMS: atom_id res chain seq x y z
N MET A 1 5.48 19.41 7.68
CA MET A 1 6.92 19.30 7.37
C MET A 1 7.82 19.79 8.51
N LEU A 2 7.62 20.99 9.08
CA LEU A 2 8.55 21.60 10.06
C LEU A 2 8.80 20.78 11.35
N LYS A 3 7.78 20.18 11.97
CA LYS A 3 7.96 19.34 13.18
C LYS A 3 8.80 18.09 12.91
N ILE A 4 8.64 17.47 11.74
CA ILE A 4 9.41 16.28 11.35
C ILE A 4 10.85 16.68 11.03
N ALA A 5 11.04 17.79 10.32
CA ALA A 5 12.35 18.37 10.02
C ALA A 5 13.16 18.65 11.31
N ALA A 6 12.52 19.25 12.32
CA ALA A 6 13.12 19.49 13.63
C ALA A 6 13.52 18.19 14.35
N LEU A 7 12.65 17.16 14.35
CA LEU A 7 12.96 15.86 14.96
C LEU A 7 14.11 15.12 14.27
N LEU A 8 14.22 15.25 12.94
CA LEU A 8 15.25 14.59 12.15
C LEU A 8 16.55 15.41 12.04
N ASN A 9 16.58 16.61 12.63
CA ASN A 9 17.65 17.60 12.51
C ASN A 9 18.01 17.86 11.03
N VAL A 10 16.98 17.94 10.17
CA VAL A 10 17.10 18.21 8.74
C VAL A 10 16.57 19.61 8.50
N ASP A 11 17.35 20.45 7.85
CA ASP A 11 16.83 21.72 7.35
C ASP A 11 15.71 21.42 6.34
N PRO A 12 14.49 21.92 6.56
CA PRO A 12 13.41 21.70 5.61
C PRO A 12 13.87 22.28 4.27
N GLN A 13 13.86 21.44 3.23
CA GLN A 13 14.07 21.91 1.87
C GLN A 13 13.18 23.13 1.64
N PRO A 14 13.73 24.29 1.26
CA PRO A 14 12.91 25.43 0.89
C PRO A 14 11.97 24.93 -0.21
N VAL A 15 10.68 25.26 -0.08
CA VAL A 15 9.78 25.11 -1.20
C VAL A 15 10.16 26.26 -2.11
N ASP A 16 11.07 26.00 -3.06
CA ASP A 16 11.56 27.02 -3.96
C ASP A 16 10.37 27.65 -4.70
N GLY A 17 10.12 28.94 -4.45
CA GLY A 17 9.28 29.79 -5.29
C GLY A 17 8.00 30.33 -4.64
N GLU A 18 8.02 31.62 -4.34
CA GLU A 18 6.87 32.52 -4.54
C GLU A 18 6.60 32.76 -6.05
N ALA A 19 6.96 31.81 -6.91
CA ALA A 19 6.39 31.75 -8.23
C ALA A 19 5.01 31.14 -8.02
N GLN A 20 3.97 31.92 -8.28
CA GLN A 20 2.68 31.35 -8.66
C GLN A 20 2.93 30.48 -9.90
N GLU A 21 3.37 29.24 -9.70
CA GLU A 21 3.34 28.21 -10.71
C GLU A 21 1.88 28.16 -11.13
N ALA A 22 1.59 28.68 -12.33
CA ALA A 22 0.28 28.59 -12.93
C ALA A 22 -0.19 27.15 -12.76
N GLU A 23 -1.31 26.94 -12.07
CA GLU A 23 -1.84 25.60 -11.84
C GLU A 23 -1.78 24.84 -13.17
N PRO A 24 -1.04 23.70 -13.25
CA PRO A 24 -0.83 23.03 -14.52
C PRO A 24 -2.19 22.73 -15.11
N ALA A 25 -2.46 23.31 -16.28
CA ALA A 25 -3.75 23.17 -16.93
C ALA A 25 -4.04 21.68 -17.11
N ARG A 26 -5.22 21.25 -16.67
CA ARG A 26 -5.65 19.86 -16.87
C ARG A 26 -5.66 19.58 -18.36
N MET A 27 -4.90 18.58 -18.80
CA MET A 27 -4.86 18.18 -20.21
C MET A 27 -5.85 17.04 -20.46
N LEU A 28 -6.55 17.07 -21.59
CA LEU A 28 -7.39 15.98 -22.06
C LEU A 28 -6.91 15.49 -23.42
N ALA A 29 -6.89 14.17 -23.59
CA ALA A 29 -6.70 13.58 -24.91
C ALA A 29 -7.96 13.82 -25.76
N VAL A 30 -7.76 14.26 -26.99
CA VAL A 30 -8.81 14.44 -28.01
C VAL A 30 -8.40 13.62 -29.23
N ILE A 31 -9.32 12.81 -29.74
CA ILE A 31 -9.12 11.98 -30.92
C ILE A 31 -9.76 12.68 -32.11
N ASP A 32 -8.99 12.86 -33.17
CA ASP A 32 -9.46 13.40 -34.44
C ASP A 32 -10.26 12.34 -35.20
N GLU A 33 -11.57 12.57 -35.30
CA GLU A 33 -12.58 11.67 -35.84
C GLU A 33 -12.26 11.16 -37.27
N PRO A 34 -11.99 12.01 -38.28
CA PRO A 34 -11.68 11.59 -39.65
C PRO A 34 -10.42 10.74 -39.78
N ASN A 35 -9.46 10.87 -38.85
CA ASN A 35 -8.16 10.22 -38.92
C ASN A 35 -8.06 8.97 -38.01
N CYS A 36 -9.13 8.64 -37.29
CA CYS A 36 -9.18 7.48 -36.42
C CYS A 36 -9.58 6.21 -37.19
N ILE A 37 -8.65 5.27 -37.33
CA ILE A 37 -8.88 4.00 -38.05
C ILE A 37 -9.41 2.85 -37.18
N GLY A 38 -9.70 3.08 -35.90
CA GLY A 38 -10.21 2.03 -35.01
C GLY A 38 -9.21 0.91 -34.69
N CYS A 39 -7.91 1.22 -34.55
CA CYS A 39 -6.84 0.23 -34.32
C CYS A 39 -6.70 -0.31 -32.88
N THR A 40 -7.51 0.18 -31.94
CA THR A 40 -7.56 -0.17 -30.49
C THR A 40 -6.28 -0.03 -29.67
N LYS A 41 -5.14 0.38 -30.25
CA LYS A 41 -3.86 0.55 -29.50
C LYS A 41 -3.93 1.59 -28.38
N CYS A 42 -4.69 2.66 -28.59
CA CYS A 42 -4.88 3.71 -27.58
C CYS A 42 -5.70 3.22 -26.37
N ILE A 43 -6.66 2.30 -26.56
CA ILE A 43 -7.42 1.67 -25.47
C ILE A 43 -6.46 0.89 -24.57
N GLN A 44 -5.62 0.04 -25.16
CA GLN A 44 -4.67 -0.79 -24.41
C GLN A 44 -3.61 0.03 -23.66
N ALA A 45 -3.29 1.23 -24.14
CA ALA A 45 -2.35 2.14 -23.52
C ALA A 45 -2.97 3.04 -22.43
N CYS A 46 -4.30 3.09 -22.33
CA CYS A 46 -4.98 3.96 -21.37
C CYS A 46 -5.02 3.29 -19.99
N PRO A 47 -4.34 3.83 -18.96
CA PRO A 47 -4.28 3.20 -17.63
C PRO A 47 -5.58 3.33 -16.81
N VAL A 48 -6.53 4.12 -17.31
CA VAL A 48 -7.79 4.50 -16.64
C VAL A 48 -9.02 4.12 -17.47
N ASP A 49 -8.82 3.40 -18.58
CA ASP A 49 -9.87 3.01 -19.52
C ASP A 49 -10.77 4.19 -19.98
N ALA A 50 -10.19 5.39 -20.09
CA ALA A 50 -10.90 6.60 -20.50
C ALA A 50 -11.18 6.65 -22.01
N ILE A 51 -10.70 5.70 -22.81
CA ILE A 51 -10.91 5.65 -24.27
C ILE A 51 -11.85 4.49 -24.57
N VAL A 52 -12.97 4.80 -25.21
CA VAL A 52 -14.01 3.83 -25.59
C VAL A 52 -14.12 3.73 -27.11
N GLY A 53 -14.44 2.54 -27.60
CA GLY A 53 -14.71 2.28 -29.02
C GLY A 53 -14.52 0.81 -29.35
N ALA A 54 -14.51 0.48 -30.64
CA ALA A 54 -14.40 -0.90 -31.13
C ALA A 54 -13.44 -0.99 -32.31
N THR A 55 -13.00 -2.21 -32.62
CA THR A 55 -12.12 -2.46 -33.78
C THR A 55 -12.79 -1.98 -35.08
N ARG A 56 -12.05 -1.19 -35.87
CA ARG A 56 -12.53 -0.52 -37.10
C ARG A 56 -13.68 0.48 -36.88
N ALA A 57 -13.93 0.89 -35.64
CA ALA A 57 -14.83 1.97 -35.30
C ALA A 57 -14.04 3.14 -34.69
N MET A 58 -14.59 4.34 -34.80
CA MET A 58 -14.03 5.54 -34.20
C MET A 58 -13.99 5.39 -32.67
N HIS A 59 -12.90 5.84 -32.04
CA HIS A 59 -12.77 5.89 -30.59
C HIS A 59 -13.06 7.29 -30.05
N THR A 60 -13.55 7.35 -28.82
CA THR A 60 -13.87 8.60 -28.12
C THR A 60 -13.25 8.59 -26.73
N VAL A 61 -12.80 9.76 -26.27
CA VAL A 61 -12.25 9.93 -24.91
C VAL A 61 -13.34 10.43 -23.96
N MET A 62 -13.53 9.72 -22.86
CA MET A 62 -14.34 10.14 -21.74
C MET A 62 -13.57 11.19 -20.93
N SER A 63 -13.90 12.47 -21.15
CA SER A 63 -13.27 13.62 -20.50
C SER A 63 -13.26 13.53 -18.97
N ASP A 64 -14.26 12.86 -18.39
CA ASP A 64 -14.45 12.67 -16.96
C ASP A 64 -13.50 11.66 -16.31
N LEU A 65 -12.92 10.76 -17.09
CA LEU A 65 -12.01 9.70 -16.64
C LEU A 65 -10.57 9.95 -17.09
N CYS A 66 -10.38 10.74 -18.15
CA CYS A 66 -9.06 11.03 -18.69
C CYS A 66 -8.22 11.86 -17.70
N THR A 67 -7.02 11.36 -17.42
CA THR A 67 -6.02 11.97 -16.52
C THR A 67 -5.00 12.85 -17.24
N GLY A 68 -5.02 12.90 -18.58
CA GLY A 68 -4.07 13.70 -19.36
C GLY A 68 -2.65 13.13 -19.42
N CYS A 69 -2.46 11.84 -19.10
CA CYS A 69 -1.14 11.20 -18.97
C CYS A 69 -0.33 11.01 -20.26
N ASN A 70 -0.85 11.39 -21.44
CA ASN A 70 -0.19 11.30 -22.76
C ASN A 70 0.17 9.88 -23.27
N LEU A 71 -0.10 8.81 -22.51
CA LEU A 71 0.31 7.45 -22.89
C LEU A 71 -0.32 6.93 -24.20
N CYS A 72 -1.49 7.47 -24.59
CA CYS A 72 -2.21 7.06 -25.79
C CYS A 72 -1.67 7.64 -27.10
N VAL A 73 -0.84 8.69 -27.07
CA VAL A 73 -0.37 9.39 -28.28
C VAL A 73 0.65 8.55 -29.06
N ALA A 74 1.70 8.06 -28.39
CA ALA A 74 2.76 7.30 -29.07
C ALA A 74 2.29 5.97 -29.70
N PRO A 75 1.35 5.22 -29.09
CA PRO A 75 0.80 4.00 -29.70
C PRO A 75 -0.12 4.25 -30.91
N CYS A 76 -0.57 5.48 -31.16
CA CYS A 76 -1.48 5.80 -32.25
C CYS A 76 -0.76 5.79 -33.61
N PRO A 77 -1.06 4.85 -34.53
CA PRO A 77 -0.34 4.71 -35.78
C PRO A 77 -0.63 5.84 -36.78
N THR A 78 -1.81 6.48 -36.68
CA THR A 78 -2.20 7.62 -37.51
C THR A 78 -1.91 8.96 -36.83
N GLN A 79 -1.35 8.94 -35.62
CA GLN A 79 -1.06 10.13 -34.82
C GLN A 79 -2.26 11.08 -34.65
N CYS A 80 -3.49 10.55 -34.66
CA CYS A 80 -4.72 11.34 -34.60
C CYS A 80 -5.12 11.77 -33.16
N ILE A 81 -4.22 11.68 -32.18
CA ILE A 81 -4.52 12.00 -30.77
C ILE A 81 -3.69 13.21 -30.34
N SER A 82 -4.37 14.23 -29.82
CA SER A 82 -3.73 15.45 -29.31
C SER A 82 -4.15 15.71 -27.85
N LEU A 83 -3.34 16.47 -27.11
CA LEU A 83 -3.65 16.90 -25.75
C LEU A 83 -4.08 18.36 -25.77
N VAL A 84 -5.29 18.64 -25.29
CA VAL A 84 -5.87 19.98 -25.24
C VAL A 84 -6.03 20.40 -23.77
N PRO A 85 -5.63 21.62 -23.39
CA PRO A 85 -5.90 22.13 -22.05
C PRO A 85 -7.40 22.35 -21.86
N VAL A 86 -7.94 21.91 -20.74
CA VAL A 86 -9.32 22.21 -20.35
C VAL A 86 -9.35 23.03 -19.06
N ALA A 87 -10.27 23.98 -19.01
CA ALA A 87 -10.56 24.70 -17.79
C ALA A 87 -11.01 23.71 -16.71
N THR A 88 -10.45 23.84 -15.52
CA THR A 88 -10.84 23.08 -14.34
C THR A 88 -12.28 23.45 -13.97
N THR A 89 -13.26 22.68 -14.43
CA THR A 89 -14.54 22.62 -13.72
C THR A 89 -14.22 21.96 -12.39
N ARG A 90 -14.17 22.74 -11.30
CA ARG A 90 -14.16 22.17 -9.95
C ARG A 90 -15.37 21.24 -9.88
N ARG A 91 -15.15 19.93 -9.98
CA ARG A 91 -16.14 18.98 -9.48
C ARG A 91 -16.33 19.36 -8.02
N PRO A 92 -17.54 19.67 -7.54
CA PRO A 92 -17.77 19.66 -6.10
C PRO A 92 -17.45 18.25 -5.64
N GLY A 93 -16.25 18.08 -5.07
CA GLY A 93 -15.92 16.92 -4.29
C GLY A 93 -16.85 16.96 -3.10
N ASN A 94 -17.96 16.24 -3.19
CA ASN A 94 -18.82 15.91 -2.08
C ASN A 94 -19.66 14.70 -2.46
N GLY A 95 -19.47 13.62 -1.70
CA GLY A 95 -20.42 12.53 -1.68
C GLY A 95 -21.79 13.06 -1.30
N ILE A 96 -22.68 13.15 -2.28
CA ILE A 96 -24.13 13.09 -2.06
C ILE A 96 -24.62 12.10 -3.11
N CYS A 97 -24.62 10.84 -2.73
CA CYS A 97 -25.46 9.83 -3.35
C CYS A 97 -26.90 10.26 -3.07
N ILE A 98 -27.53 11.00 -3.98
CA ILE A 98 -28.96 11.26 -3.92
C ILE A 98 -29.64 9.90 -4.05
N ARG A 99 -30.05 9.38 -2.90
CA ARG A 99 -31.08 8.35 -2.75
C ARG A 99 -32.27 8.72 -3.64
N SER A 100 -32.35 8.10 -4.82
CA SER A 100 -33.64 7.78 -5.43
C SER A 100 -33.85 6.28 -5.32
N ARG A 101 -34.39 5.88 -4.17
CA ARG A 101 -35.36 4.80 -3.99
C ARG A 101 -35.48 3.84 -5.19
N CYS A 102 -34.85 2.67 -5.10
CA CYS A 102 -35.32 1.47 -5.78
C CYS A 102 -34.91 0.25 -4.96
N GLU A 103 -35.84 -0.69 -4.89
CA GLU A 103 -36.03 -1.62 -3.80
C GLU A 103 -34.97 -2.72 -3.74
N ILE A 104 -34.63 -3.10 -2.50
CA ILE A 104 -34.05 -4.39 -2.17
C ILE A 104 -35.09 -5.44 -2.57
N PHE A 105 -34.74 -6.41 -3.41
CA PHE A 105 -34.99 -7.85 -3.23
C PHE A 105 -34.60 -8.61 -4.53
N LEU A 106 -33.80 -9.68 -4.35
CA LEU A 106 -33.58 -10.79 -5.31
C LEU A 106 -32.81 -10.51 -6.61
N TRP A 107 -31.47 -10.40 -6.55
CA TRP A 107 -30.66 -10.77 -7.72
C TRP A 107 -29.22 -11.21 -7.41
N ASN A 108 -29.00 -12.08 -6.43
CA ASN A 108 -27.65 -12.52 -6.04
C ASN A 108 -27.14 -13.82 -6.74
N ASN A 109 -27.73 -14.26 -7.86
CA ASN A 109 -27.32 -15.51 -8.51
C ASN A 109 -27.19 -15.51 -10.05
N MET A 110 -27.24 -14.36 -10.72
CA MET A 110 -27.02 -14.29 -12.19
C MET A 110 -25.61 -13.78 -12.56
N PHE A 111 -24.97 -12.98 -11.70
CA PHE A 111 -23.64 -12.42 -11.98
C PHE A 111 -22.50 -13.45 -11.95
N LYS A 112 -22.72 -14.65 -11.36
CA LYS A 112 -21.73 -15.74 -11.37
C LYS A 112 -21.62 -16.46 -12.72
N LEU A 113 -22.65 -16.38 -13.56
CA LEU A 113 -22.61 -17.02 -14.88
C LEU A 113 -21.83 -16.18 -15.91
N PHE A 114 -21.82 -14.86 -15.75
CA PHE A 114 -21.12 -13.93 -16.65
C PHE A 114 -19.65 -13.65 -16.26
N SER A 115 -19.20 -14.04 -15.07
CA SER A 115 -17.78 -13.91 -14.69
C SER A 115 -16.88 -14.92 -15.42
N ALA A 116 -17.45 -15.99 -15.99
CA ALA A 116 -16.71 -16.98 -16.77
C ALA A 116 -16.33 -16.51 -18.19
N PHE A 117 -16.88 -15.36 -18.65
CA PHE A 117 -16.66 -14.83 -20.00
C PHE A 117 -15.97 -13.46 -20.07
N ARG A 118 -15.60 -12.87 -18.92
CA ARG A 118 -14.84 -11.61 -18.91
C ARG A 118 -13.34 -11.89 -19.01
N LYS A 119 -12.81 -11.82 -20.23
CA LYS A 119 -11.37 -11.91 -20.53
C LYS A 119 -10.59 -10.66 -20.15
N ASP A 120 -11.28 -9.58 -19.79
CA ASP A 120 -10.67 -8.29 -19.45
C ASP A 120 -10.84 -8.00 -17.95
N LYS A 121 -9.69 -7.80 -17.28
CA LYS A 121 -9.62 -7.35 -15.89
C LYS A 121 -10.18 -5.93 -15.82
N VAL A 122 -11.38 -5.77 -15.26
CA VAL A 122 -11.87 -4.47 -14.83
C VAL A 122 -11.15 -4.14 -13.53
N TRP A 123 -10.30 -3.11 -13.52
CA TRP A 123 -9.60 -2.66 -12.33
C TRP A 123 -10.48 -1.65 -11.58
N ASP A 124 -10.67 -1.83 -10.27
CA ASP A 124 -11.54 -0.99 -9.41
C ASP A 124 -10.90 0.36 -9.01
N PHE A 125 -9.70 0.68 -9.52
CA PHE A 125 -9.02 1.94 -9.26
C PHE A 125 -8.72 2.66 -10.58
N ASN A 126 -9.14 3.92 -10.69
CA ASN A 126 -8.93 4.75 -11.87
C ASN A 126 -7.46 5.20 -11.93
N GLY A 127 -6.59 4.34 -12.44
CA GLY A 127 -5.19 4.66 -12.75
C GLY A 127 -4.27 4.83 -11.54
N GLY A 128 -2.97 4.91 -11.84
CA GLY A 128 -1.91 5.18 -10.88
C GLY A 128 -0.91 6.15 -11.49
N ILE A 129 -0.42 7.09 -10.68
CA ILE A 129 0.74 7.90 -11.04
C ILE A 129 1.97 6.98 -10.84
N HIS A 130 2.85 6.91 -11.84
CA HIS A 130 4.15 6.27 -11.73
C HIS A 130 5.23 7.35 -11.72
N PRO A 131 5.49 8.01 -10.57
CA PRO A 131 6.54 8.99 -10.48
C PRO A 131 7.88 8.36 -10.88
N PRO A 132 8.78 9.10 -11.54
CA PRO A 132 10.15 8.65 -11.73
C PRO A 132 10.79 8.32 -10.37
N GLU A 133 11.63 7.28 -10.32
CA GLU A 133 12.30 6.90 -9.08
C GLU A 133 13.30 8.00 -8.66
N MET A 134 13.15 8.51 -7.44
CA MET A 134 14.01 9.57 -6.89
C MET A 134 15.05 9.03 -5.88
N LYS A 135 15.44 7.75 -6.02
CA LYS A 135 16.36 7.08 -5.07
C LYS A 135 17.74 7.75 -5.02
N THR A 136 18.18 8.36 -6.12
CA THR A 136 19.47 9.09 -6.21
C THR A 136 19.56 10.26 -5.23
N GLN A 137 18.46 10.94 -4.93
CA GLN A 137 18.43 12.03 -3.95
C GLN A 137 18.65 11.53 -2.53
N SER A 138 18.10 10.36 -2.20
CA SER A 138 18.25 9.75 -0.87
C SER A 138 19.63 9.09 -0.66
N ASN A 139 20.30 8.65 -1.73
CA ASN A 139 21.60 7.97 -1.64
C ASN A 139 22.75 8.87 -1.14
N GLY A 140 22.60 10.21 -1.25
CA GLY A 140 23.64 11.15 -0.83
C GLY A 140 23.58 11.54 0.66
N THR A 141 22.52 11.17 1.38
CA THR A 141 22.35 11.53 2.79
C THR A 141 22.82 10.38 3.68
N PRO A 142 23.78 10.59 4.60
CA PRO A 142 24.20 9.54 5.53
C PRO A 142 23.02 9.09 6.41
N LEU A 143 22.96 7.79 6.71
CA LEU A 143 21.98 7.24 7.65
C LEU A 143 22.12 7.93 9.00
N ARG A 144 21.03 8.49 9.51
CA ARG A 144 20.99 9.16 10.82
C ARG A 144 20.29 8.25 11.82
N GLN A 145 20.81 8.20 13.04
CA GLN A 145 20.10 7.57 14.15
C GLN A 145 19.17 8.58 14.79
N VAL A 146 17.91 8.20 14.92
CA VAL A 146 16.90 8.96 15.67
C VAL A 146 16.93 8.44 17.11
N SER A 147 16.77 9.35 18.08
CA SER A 147 16.65 8.97 19.49
C SER A 147 15.48 8.01 19.69
N LEU A 148 15.69 6.99 20.53
CA LEU A 148 14.65 6.03 20.85
C LEU A 148 13.43 6.73 21.49
N PRO A 149 12.22 6.56 20.95
CA PRO A 149 11.00 7.04 21.59
C PRO A 149 10.82 6.48 23.00
N GLN A 150 10.28 7.28 23.91
CA GLN A 150 10.02 6.86 25.30
C GLN A 150 8.87 5.85 25.40
N ARG A 151 7.94 5.86 24.45
CA ARG A 151 6.74 5.02 24.48
C ARG A 151 6.41 4.46 23.12
N PHE A 152 6.07 3.17 23.10
CA PHE A 152 5.65 2.43 21.92
C PHE A 152 4.26 1.85 22.14
N VAL A 153 3.40 1.93 21.12
CA VAL A 153 2.07 1.34 21.13
C VAL A 153 2.01 0.32 20.01
N ILE A 154 1.81 -0.95 20.36
CA ILE A 154 1.90 -2.08 19.44
C ILE A 154 0.53 -2.76 19.35
N PRO A 155 -0.23 -2.52 18.27
CA PRO A 155 -1.48 -3.22 18.03
C PRO A 155 -1.26 -4.73 17.92
N LEU A 156 -2.12 -5.51 18.58
CA LEU A 156 -2.04 -6.98 18.54
C LEU A 156 -2.53 -7.56 17.21
N LYS A 157 -3.37 -6.80 16.48
CA LYS A 157 -3.93 -7.17 15.19
C LYS A 157 -3.04 -6.72 14.02
N GLN A 158 -1.92 -7.40 13.79
CA GLN A 158 -1.01 -7.08 12.67
C GLN A 158 -1.20 -7.96 11.43
N HIS A 159 -2.04 -8.99 11.53
CA HIS A 159 -2.24 -9.96 10.47
C HIS A 159 -3.72 -10.32 10.29
N ILE A 160 -4.05 -10.87 9.12
CA ILE A 160 -5.34 -11.50 8.86
C ILE A 160 -5.44 -12.77 9.72
N GLY A 161 -6.56 -12.94 10.44
CA GLY A 161 -6.77 -14.05 11.40
C GLY A 161 -7.16 -13.57 12.78
N ALA A 162 -7.29 -14.45 13.77
CA ALA A 162 -7.54 -14.06 15.17
C ALA A 162 -6.36 -13.25 15.75
N GLU A 163 -6.48 -12.73 16.97
CA GLU A 163 -5.32 -12.19 17.70
C GLU A 163 -4.52 -13.34 18.31
N GLY A 164 -3.19 -13.19 18.38
CA GLY A 164 -2.35 -14.14 19.10
C GLY A 164 -2.59 -14.08 20.61
N GLU A 165 -2.32 -15.18 21.32
CA GLU A 165 -2.41 -15.22 22.77
C GLU A 165 -1.29 -14.38 23.40
N LEU A 166 -1.60 -13.54 24.38
CA LEU A 166 -0.59 -12.70 25.05
C LEU A 166 0.39 -13.54 25.86
N CYS A 167 1.68 -13.31 25.64
CA CYS A 167 2.79 -13.94 26.38
C CYS A 167 3.30 -13.06 27.53
N VAL A 168 2.82 -11.83 27.65
CA VAL A 168 3.29 -10.81 28.59
C VAL A 168 2.14 -10.22 29.38
N LYS A 169 2.46 -9.64 30.54
CA LYS A 169 1.54 -8.94 31.43
C LYS A 169 2.05 -7.53 31.72
N VAL A 170 1.15 -6.66 32.17
CA VAL A 170 1.51 -5.33 32.64
C VAL A 170 2.53 -5.44 33.78
N GLY A 171 3.62 -4.68 33.69
CA GLY A 171 4.76 -4.71 34.61
C GLY A 171 5.93 -5.61 34.17
N ASP A 172 5.74 -6.48 33.17
CA ASP A 172 6.82 -7.34 32.68
C ASP A 172 7.91 -6.52 31.98
N ARG A 173 9.17 -6.94 32.16
CA ARG A 173 10.29 -6.45 31.34
C ARG A 173 10.38 -7.26 30.06
N VAL A 174 10.58 -6.57 28.94
CA VAL A 174 10.73 -7.18 27.62
C VAL A 174 12.00 -6.69 26.94
N LEU A 175 12.58 -7.55 26.10
CA LEU A 175 13.71 -7.23 25.24
C LEU A 175 13.25 -6.98 23.80
N ARG A 176 14.06 -6.24 23.03
CA ARG A 176 13.83 -6.05 21.60
C ARG A 176 13.85 -7.40 20.88
N GLY A 177 12.82 -7.63 20.08
CA GLY A 177 12.61 -8.90 19.38
C GLY A 177 12.03 -10.01 20.24
N GLN A 178 11.65 -9.75 21.50
CA GLN A 178 10.92 -10.72 22.33
C GLN A 178 9.46 -10.83 21.86
N PRO A 179 8.89 -12.04 21.73
CA PRO A 179 7.49 -12.21 21.36
C PRO A 179 6.55 -11.72 22.47
N LEU A 180 5.66 -10.80 22.11
CA LEU A 180 4.57 -10.30 22.95
C LEU A 180 3.33 -11.20 22.87
N THR A 181 3.15 -11.87 21.72
CA THR A 181 2.08 -12.85 21.52
C THR A 181 2.62 -14.18 21.01
N ARG A 182 1.83 -15.24 21.18
CA ARG A 182 2.02 -16.54 20.55
C ARG A 182 0.94 -16.73 19.49
N GLY A 183 1.36 -16.99 18.25
CA GLY A 183 0.47 -17.37 17.18
C GLY A 183 0.18 -18.87 17.18
N TRP A 184 -1.02 -19.26 16.73
CA TRP A 184 -1.36 -20.66 16.45
C TRP A 184 -1.41 -20.89 14.94
N GLY A 185 -0.84 -22.02 14.48
CA GLY A 185 -0.85 -22.39 13.05
C GLY A 185 -0.15 -21.36 12.16
N ARG A 186 -0.93 -20.63 11.33
CA ARG A 186 -0.40 -19.66 10.36
C ARG A 186 -0.29 -18.23 10.90
N MET A 187 -0.55 -18.03 12.19
CA MET A 187 -0.49 -16.72 12.85
C MET A 187 0.95 -16.44 13.28
N LEU A 188 1.46 -15.26 12.94
CA LEU A 188 2.80 -14.85 13.32
C LEU A 188 2.77 -14.11 14.65
N PRO A 189 3.73 -14.36 15.56
CA PRO A 189 3.83 -13.63 16.81
C PRO A 189 4.16 -12.15 16.57
N VAL A 190 3.58 -11.28 17.39
CA VAL A 190 3.93 -9.85 17.45
C VAL A 190 5.08 -9.68 18.42
N HIS A 191 6.08 -8.88 18.07
CA HIS A 191 7.31 -8.73 18.86
C HIS A 191 7.49 -7.31 19.41
N ALA A 192 8.19 -7.20 20.53
CA ALA A 192 8.59 -5.93 21.11
C ALA A 192 9.59 -5.21 20.18
N PRO A 193 9.34 -3.96 19.77
CA PRO A 193 10.24 -3.22 18.88
C PRO A 193 11.51 -2.71 19.60
N THR A 194 11.49 -2.65 20.93
CA THR A 194 12.58 -2.18 21.79
C THR A 194 12.53 -2.88 23.16
N SER A 195 13.57 -2.71 23.99
CA SER A 195 13.55 -3.12 25.39
C SER A 195 12.82 -2.11 26.26
N GLY A 196 12.16 -2.60 27.32
CA GLY A 196 11.39 -1.74 28.20
C GLY A 196 10.48 -2.51 29.15
N THR A 197 9.49 -1.81 29.68
CA THR A 197 8.47 -2.36 30.58
C THR A 197 7.09 -2.27 29.93
N ILE A 198 6.28 -3.32 30.05
CA ILE A 198 4.88 -3.28 29.62
C ILE A 198 4.11 -2.34 30.53
N ALA A 199 3.83 -1.13 30.06
CA ALA A 199 3.13 -0.11 30.81
C ALA A 199 1.62 -0.40 30.90
N ALA A 200 1.03 -0.90 29.82
CA ALA A 200 -0.38 -1.25 29.76
C ALA A 200 -0.68 -2.22 28.61
N ILE A 201 -1.79 -2.95 28.74
CA ILE A 201 -2.41 -3.72 27.65
C ILE A 201 -3.86 -3.26 27.57
N ALA A 202 -4.18 -2.43 26.59
CA ALA A 202 -5.47 -1.73 26.52
C ALA A 202 -5.84 -1.36 25.08
N PRO A 203 -7.13 -1.08 24.79
CA PRO A 203 -7.52 -0.52 23.50
C PRO A 203 -6.82 0.82 23.26
N HIS A 204 -6.22 0.98 22.09
CA HIS A 204 -5.63 2.24 21.64
C HIS A 204 -6.08 2.54 20.21
N THR A 205 -6.32 3.81 19.90
CA THR A 205 -6.63 4.25 18.54
C THR A 205 -5.48 3.91 17.60
N THR A 206 -5.74 3.15 16.54
CA THR A 206 -4.71 2.76 15.57
C THR A 206 -4.79 3.62 14.30
N ALA A 207 -3.79 3.49 13.43
CA ALA A 207 -3.70 4.23 12.16
C ALA A 207 -4.69 3.72 11.09
N HIS A 208 -5.77 3.04 11.48
CA HIS A 208 -6.85 2.68 10.57
C HIS A 208 -7.68 3.94 10.23
N PRO A 209 -8.13 4.14 8.98
CA PRO A 209 -8.89 5.33 8.58
C PRO A 209 -10.14 5.62 9.42
N SER A 210 -10.72 4.57 10.03
CA SER A 210 -11.89 4.69 10.91
C SER A 210 -11.55 5.07 12.37
N ALA A 211 -10.27 5.22 12.71
CA ALA A 211 -9.77 5.52 14.07
C ALA A 211 -10.34 4.58 15.14
N LEU A 212 -10.56 3.31 14.79
CA LEU A 212 -11.07 2.31 15.71
C LEU A 212 -10.00 1.99 16.76
N ALA A 213 -10.44 1.75 17.99
CA ALA A 213 -9.58 1.31 19.06
C ALA A 213 -9.34 -0.20 18.94
N GLU A 214 -8.07 -0.61 18.93
CA GLU A 214 -7.67 -2.03 18.91
C GLU A 214 -6.82 -2.35 20.12
N MET A 215 -6.91 -3.58 20.62
CA MET A 215 -6.09 -4.04 21.73
C MET A 215 -4.60 -3.88 21.38
N SER A 216 -3.88 -3.14 22.21
CA SER A 216 -2.48 -2.78 21.99
C SER A 216 -1.66 -2.99 23.25
N VAL A 217 -0.41 -3.38 23.06
CA VAL A 217 0.61 -3.43 24.12
C VAL A 217 1.35 -2.10 24.13
N ILE A 218 1.33 -1.41 25.25
CA ILE A 218 2.02 -0.14 25.47
C ILE A 218 3.31 -0.44 26.22
N ILE A 219 4.44 -0.04 25.65
CA ILE A 219 5.78 -0.29 26.19
C ILE A 219 6.42 1.06 26.50
N ASP A 220 6.84 1.24 27.75
CA ASP A 220 7.73 2.33 28.14
C ASP A 220 9.16 1.85 27.95
N ALA A 221 9.89 2.51 27.05
CA ALA A 221 11.24 2.11 26.66
C ALA A 221 12.23 2.37 27.82
N ASP A 222 13.19 1.46 28.02
CA ASP A 222 14.25 1.64 29.02
C ASP A 222 15.41 2.53 28.52
N GLY A 223 15.38 2.92 27.24
CA GLY A 223 16.43 3.71 26.58
C GLY A 223 17.64 2.88 26.13
N GLU A 224 17.67 1.57 26.41
CA GLU A 224 18.84 0.72 26.15
C GLU A 224 18.74 -0.06 24.82
N ASP A 225 17.52 -0.24 24.30
CA ASP A 225 17.23 -0.96 23.05
C ASP A 225 17.88 -2.37 22.95
N ARG A 226 17.95 -3.08 24.10
CA ARG A 226 18.61 -4.38 24.23
C ARG A 226 17.85 -5.47 23.49
N TRP A 227 18.55 -6.19 22.63
CA TRP A 227 18.04 -7.35 21.91
C TRP A 227 17.97 -8.60 22.79
N ILE A 228 17.03 -9.50 22.47
CA ILE A 228 17.14 -10.92 22.85
C ILE A 228 18.45 -11.51 22.31
N GLU A 229 18.86 -12.67 22.83
CA GLU A 229 19.94 -13.44 22.22
C GLU A 229 19.59 -13.81 20.78
N ARG A 230 20.53 -13.59 19.86
CA ARG A 230 20.33 -13.78 18.43
C ARG A 230 21.37 -14.73 17.88
N ASP A 231 20.94 -15.95 17.61
CA ASP A 231 21.76 -16.91 16.86
C ASP A 231 21.51 -16.73 15.37
N GLY A 232 22.53 -16.24 14.66
CA GLY A 232 22.57 -16.29 13.21
C GLY A 232 22.91 -17.71 12.77
N TRP A 233 21.97 -18.44 12.17
CA TRP A 233 22.26 -19.75 11.57
C TRP A 233 23.14 -19.58 10.34
N SER A 234 24.46 -19.74 10.50
CA SER A 234 25.42 -19.72 9.39
C SER A 234 25.33 -20.98 8.52
N ASP A 235 24.85 -22.08 9.09
CA ASP A 235 24.64 -23.39 8.47
C ASP A 235 23.20 -23.57 7.93
N TYR A 236 22.45 -22.51 7.68
CA TYR A 236 21.03 -22.59 7.30
C TYR A 236 20.77 -23.49 6.08
N GLN A 237 21.74 -23.66 5.18
CA GLN A 237 21.63 -24.51 3.98
C GLN A 237 21.57 -26.01 4.30
N THR A 238 22.08 -26.43 5.46
CA THR A 238 22.08 -27.85 5.88
C THR A 238 20.90 -28.19 6.79
N ARG A 239 20.09 -27.19 7.17
CA ARG A 239 18.92 -27.35 8.03
C ARG A 239 17.74 -27.89 7.23
N THR A 240 16.86 -28.62 7.90
CA THR A 240 15.62 -29.09 7.28
C THR A 240 14.71 -27.91 6.97
N ARG A 241 13.88 -28.08 5.93
CA ARG A 241 12.88 -27.08 5.53
C ARG A 241 11.97 -26.71 6.70
N GLU A 242 11.56 -27.70 7.49
CA GLU A 242 10.69 -27.55 8.65
C GLU A 242 11.35 -26.68 9.72
N ALA A 243 12.62 -26.92 10.04
CA ALA A 243 13.37 -26.14 11.01
C ALA A 243 13.58 -24.69 10.55
N LEU A 244 13.80 -24.47 9.25
CA LEU A 244 13.90 -23.12 8.68
C LEU A 244 12.56 -22.38 8.75
N ILE A 245 11.46 -23.05 8.40
CA ILE A 245 10.11 -22.46 8.47
C ILE A 245 9.77 -22.10 9.91
N GLU A 246 10.01 -23.00 10.87
CA GLU A 246 9.77 -22.74 12.29
C GLU A 246 10.61 -21.56 12.81
N ARG A 247 11.89 -21.48 12.43
CA ARG A 247 12.77 -20.36 12.79
C ARG A 247 12.31 -19.04 12.21
N ILE A 248 11.96 -19.01 10.92
CA ILE A 248 11.46 -17.78 10.25
C ILE A 248 10.13 -17.34 10.86
N THR A 249 9.25 -18.30 11.15
CA THR A 249 7.93 -18.06 11.74
C THR A 249 8.03 -17.50 13.15
N SER A 250 8.90 -18.09 13.98
CA SER A 250 9.13 -17.63 15.37
C SER A 250 9.70 -16.22 15.44
N LEU A 251 10.51 -15.79 14.47
CA LEU A 251 11.03 -14.41 14.39
C LEU A 251 10.08 -13.41 13.74
N ALA A 252 8.93 -13.86 13.22
CA ALA A 252 7.96 -13.06 12.45
C ALA A 252 8.57 -12.21 11.31
N LEU A 253 9.72 -12.64 10.76
CA LEU A 253 10.45 -11.94 9.69
C LEU A 253 9.67 -11.78 8.38
N LEU A 254 8.56 -12.52 8.22
CA LEU A 254 7.71 -12.48 7.03
C LEU A 254 6.62 -11.40 7.09
N ALA A 255 6.35 -10.81 8.26
CA ALA A 255 5.29 -9.80 8.43
C ALA A 255 5.80 -8.36 8.18
N SER A 256 7.03 -8.04 8.57
CA SER A 256 7.57 -6.68 8.50
C SER A 256 8.00 -6.25 7.09
N ALA A 257 8.35 -7.20 6.21
CA ALA A 257 8.83 -6.91 4.86
C ALA A 257 7.72 -6.63 3.82
N ALA A 258 6.45 -6.89 4.15
CA ALA A 258 5.38 -6.86 3.15
C ALA A 258 4.06 -6.37 3.74
N GLN A 259 3.92 -5.05 3.87
CA GLN A 259 2.61 -4.39 3.99
C GLN A 259 1.75 -4.55 2.71
N ALA A 260 2.21 -5.30 1.70
CA ALA A 260 1.52 -5.47 0.43
C ALA A 260 0.84 -6.85 0.22
N SER A 261 1.00 -7.82 1.13
CA SER A 261 0.43 -9.18 0.93
C SER A 261 -0.04 -9.83 2.24
N PRO A 262 -1.13 -10.64 2.22
CA PRO A 262 -1.57 -11.41 3.37
C PRO A 262 -0.43 -12.27 3.94
N PRO A 263 -0.21 -12.32 5.26
CA PRO A 263 0.85 -13.13 5.86
C PRO A 263 0.73 -14.64 5.55
N ALA A 264 -0.49 -15.13 5.33
CA ALA A 264 -0.73 -16.49 4.84
C ALA A 264 -0.14 -16.74 3.43
N VAL A 265 -0.11 -15.72 2.57
CA VAL A 265 0.51 -15.74 1.24
C VAL A 265 2.03 -15.65 1.37
N ASN A 266 2.57 -14.89 2.31
CA ASN A 266 4.03 -14.82 2.52
C ASN A 266 4.62 -16.13 3.05
N CYS A 267 3.93 -16.83 3.97
CA CYS A 267 4.32 -18.18 4.35
C CYS A 267 4.26 -19.13 3.15
N ALA A 268 3.21 -19.07 2.32
CA ALA A 268 3.12 -19.88 1.10
C ALA A 268 4.20 -19.53 0.06
N VAL A 269 4.60 -18.26 -0.07
CA VAL A 269 5.67 -17.81 -0.98
C VAL A 269 7.04 -18.24 -0.47
N ALA A 270 7.29 -18.23 0.85
CA ALA A 270 8.50 -18.83 1.43
C ALA A 270 8.53 -20.34 1.17
N GLU A 271 7.39 -21.03 1.32
CA GLU A 271 7.24 -22.43 0.96
C GLU A 271 7.47 -22.73 -0.53
N ILE A 272 7.15 -21.80 -1.44
CA ILE A 272 7.36 -21.93 -2.89
C ILE A 272 8.81 -21.60 -3.30
N LYS A 273 9.45 -20.61 -2.67
CA LYS A 273 10.85 -20.26 -2.95
C LYS A 273 11.85 -21.30 -2.45
N LEU A 274 11.53 -22.01 -1.37
CA LEU A 274 12.33 -23.14 -0.88
C LEU A 274 12.08 -24.45 -1.65
N LYS A 275 11.14 -24.47 -2.60
CA LYS A 275 10.88 -25.61 -3.51
C LYS A 275 11.58 -25.49 -4.87
N ARG A 276 12.35 -24.42 -5.10
CA ARG A 276 13.18 -24.23 -6.29
C ARG A 276 14.65 -24.31 -5.93
#